data_AF-A0A0Q6WBS7-F1
#
_entry.id   AF-A0A0Q6WBS7-F1
#
_cell.length_a   1.000
_cell.length_b   1.000
_cell.length_c   1.000
_cell.angle_alpha   90.00
_cell.angle_beta   90.00
_cell.angle_gamma   90.00
#
_symmetry.space_group_name_H-M   'P 1'
#
loop_
_entity.id
_entity.type
_entity.pdbx_description
1 polymer ?
#
loop_
_entity_poly.entity_id
_entity_poly.type
_entity_poly.pdbx_seq_one_letter_code
_entity_poly.pdbx_strand_id
1 'polypeptide(L)'
;MRSYPAWSKRDDWQQWNKLGIDNPSEESQDFKNKTMHFGYHGTAYSIVTRERDGIETNTHMDFQLLENGEEVFAISCEVVYDDYMTWYRPVDVKAFKRRGNWASMLVQLFAKKQLESEKSSANFRARMASDIKQRFAE
;
A
#
# COMPACT_ATOMS: atom_id res chain seq x y z
N MET A 1 -18.65 -9.77 -5.26
CA MET A 1 -17.52 -9.54 -6.19
C MET A 1 -16.43 -8.83 -5.39
N ARG A 2 -15.19 -9.31 -5.36
CA ARG A 2 -14.11 -8.66 -4.57
C ARG A 2 -13.57 -7.49 -5.39
N SER A 3 -13.71 -6.26 -4.90
CA SER A 3 -13.21 -5.05 -5.54
C SER A 3 -11.82 -4.72 -5.01
N TYR A 4 -10.87 -4.47 -5.92
CA TYR A 4 -9.49 -4.13 -5.59
C TYR A 4 -9.28 -2.62 -5.71
N PRO A 5 -8.45 -2.01 -4.86
CA PRO A 5 -7.94 -0.68 -5.11
C PRO A 5 -7.41 -0.55 -6.54
N ALA A 6 -7.66 0.53 -7.27
CA ALA A 6 -7.32 0.60 -8.69
C ALA A 6 -5.81 0.62 -9.01
N TRP A 7 -4.98 0.87 -8.00
CA TRP A 7 -3.52 0.73 -8.06
C TRP A 7 -3.03 -0.65 -7.61
N SER A 8 -3.95 -1.53 -7.20
CA SER A 8 -3.67 -2.91 -6.81
C SER A 8 -4.39 -3.91 -7.74
N LYS A 9 -3.71 -5.01 -8.01
CA LYS A 9 -4.24 -6.11 -8.82
C LYS A 9 -4.78 -7.20 -7.92
N ARG A 10 -5.59 -8.09 -8.50
CA ARG A 10 -6.03 -9.31 -7.84
C ARG A 10 -4.90 -10.13 -7.22
N ASP A 11 -3.73 -10.10 -7.85
CA ASP A 11 -2.54 -10.84 -7.39
C ASP A 11 -1.92 -10.22 -6.12
N ASP A 12 -2.17 -8.94 -5.86
CA ASP A 12 -1.70 -8.29 -4.64
C ASP A 12 -2.42 -8.82 -3.40
N TRP A 13 -3.60 -9.46 -3.55
CA TRP A 13 -4.41 -9.99 -2.45
C TRP A 13 -3.62 -10.88 -1.49
N GLN A 14 -2.70 -11.70 -2.00
CA GLN A 14 -1.84 -12.53 -1.15
C GLN A 14 -0.93 -11.67 -0.26
N GLN A 15 -0.49 -10.52 -0.75
CA GLN A 15 0.30 -9.56 0.02
C GLN A 15 -0.56 -8.88 1.10
N TRP A 16 -1.78 -8.46 0.77
CA TRP A 16 -2.72 -7.87 1.75
C TRP A 16 -3.05 -8.84 2.88
N ASN A 17 -3.31 -10.10 2.56
CA ASN A 17 -3.54 -11.15 3.56
C ASN A 17 -2.32 -11.35 4.49
N LYS A 18 -1.10 -11.30 3.95
CA LYS A 18 0.13 -11.41 4.76
C LYS A 18 0.31 -10.26 5.74
N LEU A 19 -0.24 -9.09 5.42
CA LEU A 19 -0.22 -7.93 6.32
C LEU A 19 -1.23 -8.07 7.47
N GLY A 20 -2.18 -9.01 7.38
CA GLY A 20 -3.27 -9.19 8.34
C GLY A 20 -4.35 -8.11 8.21
N ILE A 21 -4.59 -7.67 6.98
CA ILE A 21 -5.64 -6.71 6.65
C ILE A 21 -6.92 -7.49 6.31
N ASP A 22 -8.02 -7.12 6.95
CA ASP A 22 -9.30 -7.83 6.86
C ASP A 22 -10.25 -7.17 5.87
N ASN A 23 -10.94 -7.98 5.06
CA ASN A 23 -12.01 -7.55 4.14
C ASN A 23 -11.72 -6.29 3.30
N PRO A 24 -10.56 -6.15 2.63
CA PRO A 24 -10.33 -4.97 1.83
C PRO A 24 -11.32 -4.86 0.67
N SER A 25 -11.87 -3.66 0.49
CA SER A 25 -12.83 -3.33 -0.57
C SER A 25 -12.58 -1.91 -1.09
N GLU A 26 -12.83 -1.69 -2.37
CA GLU A 26 -12.78 -0.36 -2.98
C GLU A 26 -14.19 0.15 -3.31
N GLU A 27 -14.43 1.43 -3.00
CA GLU A 27 -15.48 2.26 -3.55
C GLU A 27 -14.84 3.29 -4.50
N SER A 28 -15.27 3.32 -5.75
CA SER A 28 -14.78 4.26 -6.76
C SER A 28 -15.89 5.25 -7.09
N GLN A 29 -15.64 6.55 -6.89
CA GLN A 29 -16.53 7.61 -7.38
C GLN A 29 -16.13 8.07 -8.79
N ASP A 30 -14.83 8.09 -9.08
CA ASP A 30 -14.27 8.29 -10.42
C ASP A 30 -12.83 7.69 -10.52
N PHE A 31 -12.16 7.86 -11.66
CA PHE A 31 -10.78 7.33 -11.85
C PHE A 31 -9.71 8.02 -10.99
N LYS A 32 -9.94 9.29 -10.62
CA LYS A 32 -9.05 10.15 -9.83
C LYS A 32 -9.33 10.09 -8.32
N ASN A 33 -10.51 9.63 -7.91
CA ASN A 33 -11.01 9.62 -6.54
C ASN A 33 -11.51 8.23 -6.16
N LYS A 34 -10.77 7.60 -5.25
CA LYS A 34 -11.03 6.22 -4.81
C LYS A 34 -10.95 6.13 -3.30
N THR A 35 -11.77 5.27 -2.73
CA THR A 35 -11.78 4.99 -1.31
C THR A 35 -11.58 3.50 -1.10
N MET A 36 -10.52 3.15 -0.37
CA MET A 36 -10.31 1.80 0.09
C MET A 36 -10.78 1.66 1.53
N HIS A 37 -11.57 0.65 1.82
CA HIS A 37 -11.96 0.26 3.17
C HIS A 37 -11.24 -1.03 3.57
N PHE A 38 -10.87 -1.16 4.83
CA PHE A 38 -10.31 -2.38 5.38
C PHE A 38 -10.41 -2.44 6.92
N GLY A 39 -10.34 -3.65 7.47
CA GLY A 39 -10.19 -3.88 8.91
C GLY A 39 -8.75 -4.15 9.29
N TYR A 40 -8.35 -3.75 10.50
CA TYR A 40 -7.08 -4.15 11.11
C TYR A 40 -7.25 -4.27 12.62
N HIS A 41 -7.01 -5.46 13.17
CA HIS A 41 -7.14 -5.75 14.61
C HIS A 41 -8.48 -5.25 15.20
N GLY A 42 -9.59 -5.48 14.49
CA GLY A 42 -10.93 -5.09 14.93
C GLY A 42 -11.26 -3.59 14.79
N THR A 43 -10.34 -2.77 14.26
CA THR A 43 -10.60 -1.36 13.95
C THR A 43 -10.87 -1.18 12.46
N ALA A 44 -11.88 -0.39 12.12
CA ALA A 44 -12.21 -0.08 10.74
C ALA A 44 -11.37 1.11 10.24
N TYR A 45 -10.74 0.94 9.09
CA TYR A 45 -9.92 1.96 8.44
C TYR A 45 -10.39 2.23 7.03
N SER A 46 -10.10 3.43 6.54
CA SER A 46 -10.27 3.73 5.13
C SER A 46 -9.18 4.67 4.63
N ILE A 47 -8.75 4.49 3.39
CA ILE A 47 -7.81 5.38 2.70
C ILE A 47 -8.55 6.00 1.52
N VAL A 48 -8.74 7.31 1.56
CA VAL A 48 -9.22 8.09 0.42
C VAL A 48 -8.01 8.57 -0.37
N THR A 49 -7.97 8.26 -1.67
CA THR A 49 -6.94 8.70 -2.60
C THR A 49 -7.52 9.70 -3.58
N ARG A 50 -6.84 10.83 -3.78
CA ARG A 50 -7.21 11.84 -4.77
C ARG A 50 -6.02 12.21 -5.65
N GLU A 51 -6.16 11.98 -6.94
CA GLU A 51 -5.18 12.37 -7.95
C GLU A 51 -5.41 13.81 -8.38
N ARG A 52 -4.34 14.60 -8.41
CA ARG A 52 -4.34 15.99 -8.87
C ARG A 52 -3.25 16.20 -9.91
N ASP A 53 -3.61 16.88 -10.98
CA ASP A 53 -2.65 17.33 -11.97
C ASP A 53 -1.82 18.49 -11.36
N GLY A 54 -0.51 18.35 -11.37
CA GLY A 54 0.44 19.36 -10.90
C GLY A 54 0.74 20.40 -11.97
N ILE A 55 1.77 21.21 -11.73
CA ILE A 55 2.34 22.09 -12.76
C ILE A 55 3.15 21.22 -13.74
N GLU A 56 3.07 21.50 -15.03
CA GLU A 56 3.70 20.72 -16.12
C GLU A 56 3.22 19.26 -16.19
N THR A 57 4.15 18.29 -16.19
CA THR A 57 3.89 16.84 -16.31
C THR A 57 3.82 16.13 -14.97
N ASN A 58 3.81 16.87 -13.85
CA ASN A 58 3.84 16.26 -12.53
C ASN A 58 2.43 15.84 -12.10
N THR A 59 2.30 14.62 -11.59
CA THR A 59 1.06 14.14 -10.97
C THR A 59 1.24 14.13 -9.45
N HIS A 60 0.23 14.61 -8.72
CA HIS A 60 0.18 14.50 -7.26
C HIS A 60 -0.90 13.51 -6.83
N MET A 61 -0.64 12.82 -5.73
CA MET A 61 -1.60 11.92 -5.09
C MET A 61 -1.71 12.29 -3.61
N ASP A 62 -2.92 12.65 -3.20
CA ASP A 62 -3.24 12.87 -1.80
C ASP A 62 -3.84 11.61 -1.20
N PHE A 63 -3.37 11.24 -0.01
CA PHE A 63 -3.86 10.12 0.77
C PHE A 63 -4.44 10.64 2.08
N GLN A 64 -5.69 10.29 2.38
CA GLN A 64 -6.33 10.58 3.66
C GLN A 64 -6.68 9.27 4.34
N LEU A 65 -6.17 9.07 5.55
CA LEU A 65 -6.45 7.92 6.39
C LEU A 65 -7.57 8.27 7.37
N LEU A 66 -8.60 7.43 7.40
CA LEU A 66 -9.72 7.50 8.32
C LEU A 66 -9.66 6.31 9.27
N GLU A 67 -9.90 6.56 10.55
CA GLU A 67 -10.09 5.56 11.61
C GLU A 67 -11.52 5.67 12.11
N ASN A 68 -12.31 4.60 12.00
CA ASN A 68 -13.73 4.57 12.36
C ASN A 68 -14.56 5.71 11.73
N GLY A 69 -14.21 6.10 10.50
CA GLY A 69 -14.88 7.16 9.74
C GLY A 69 -14.39 8.58 10.04
N GLU A 70 -13.44 8.77 10.96
CA GLU A 70 -12.84 10.07 11.24
C GLU A 70 -11.46 10.20 10.58
N GLU A 71 -11.20 11.32 9.91
CA GLU A 71 -9.87 11.59 9.34
C GLU A 71 -8.84 11.79 10.45
N VAL A 72 -7.78 10.97 10.42
CA VAL A 72 -6.73 10.97 11.46
C VAL A 72 -5.37 11.40 10.92
N PHE A 73 -5.09 11.11 9.65
CA PHE A 73 -3.81 11.42 9.00
C PHE A 73 -4.03 11.74 7.52
N ALA A 74 -3.29 12.71 6.98
CA ALA A 74 -3.31 12.99 5.55
C ALA A 74 -1.93 13.41 5.03
N ILE A 75 -1.57 12.93 3.86
CA ILE A 75 -0.28 13.18 3.21
C ILE A 75 -0.47 13.44 1.72
N SER A 76 0.35 14.31 1.16
CA SER A 76 0.41 14.60 -0.26
C SER A 76 1.75 14.13 -0.81
N CYS A 77 1.70 13.40 -1.92
CA CYS A 77 2.87 12.87 -2.59
C CYS A 77 2.92 13.34 -4.04
N GLU A 78 4.13 13.51 -4.57
CA GLU A 78 4.38 13.51 -6.01
C GLU A 78 4.45 12.05 -6.49
N VAL A 79 3.78 11.76 -7.60
CA VAL A 79 3.83 10.46 -8.26
C VAL A 79 5.00 10.49 -9.23
N VAL A 80 5.98 9.62 -9.01
CA VAL A 80 7.13 9.48 -9.88
C VAL A 80 6.96 8.21 -10.70
N TYR A 81 6.90 8.40 -12.02
CA TYR A 81 6.87 7.32 -13.00
C TYR A 81 8.32 7.05 -13.45
N ASP A 82 8.86 5.89 -13.08
CA ASP A 82 10.11 5.34 -13.59
C ASP A 82 9.78 4.22 -14.58
N ASP A 83 10.66 3.95 -15.53
CA ASP A 83 10.52 2.90 -16.57
C ASP A 83 10.23 1.52 -15.96
N TYR A 84 10.65 1.30 -14.71
CA TYR A 84 10.51 0.02 -14.01
C TYR A 84 9.47 0.02 -12.89
N MET A 85 9.11 1.18 -12.34
CA MET A 85 8.17 1.26 -11.22
C MET A 85 7.54 2.64 -11.03
N THR A 86 6.33 2.65 -10.49
CA THR A 86 5.71 3.86 -9.93
C THR A 86 6.00 3.94 -8.44
N TRP A 87 6.46 5.09 -7.97
CA TRP A 87 6.68 5.35 -6.54
C TRP A 87 6.20 6.74 -6.14
N TYR A 88 5.98 6.91 -4.84
CA TYR A 88 5.36 8.12 -4.27
C TYR A 88 6.39 8.85 -3.41
N ARG A 89 6.73 10.08 -3.79
CA ARG A 89 7.61 10.95 -3.01
C ARG A 89 6.77 11.83 -2.09
N PRO A 90 6.88 11.71 -0.76
CA PRO A 90 6.20 12.61 0.16
C PRO A 90 6.61 14.06 -0.08
N VAL A 91 5.63 14.95 -0.25
CA VAL A 91 5.87 16.39 -0.44
C VAL A 91 5.42 17.16 0.80
N ASP A 92 4.27 16.80 1.36
CA ASP A 92 3.71 17.53 2.49
C ASP A 92 2.80 16.64 3.35
N VAL A 93 2.83 16.84 4.66
CA VAL A 93 1.89 16.21 5.59
C VAL A 93 0.76 17.19 5.86
N LYS A 94 -0.42 16.89 5.32
CA LYS A 94 -1.58 17.78 5.32
C LYS A 94 -2.33 17.78 6.65
N ALA A 95 -2.30 16.68 7.40
CA ALA A 95 -3.01 16.61 8.67
C ALA A 95 -2.48 15.56 9.64
N PHE A 96 -2.43 15.94 10.93
CA PHE A 96 -2.38 15.05 12.09
C PHE A 96 -3.55 15.44 12.99
N LYS A 97 -4.76 14.97 12.67
CA LYS A 97 -5.97 15.53 13.30
C LYS A 97 -6.21 14.99 14.71
N ARG A 98 -5.95 13.71 14.94
CA ARG A 98 -6.33 13.05 16.19
C ARG A 98 -5.36 11.93 16.59
N ARG A 99 -5.17 11.75 17.90
CA ARG A 99 -4.56 10.53 18.46
C ARG A 99 -5.50 9.35 18.23
N GLY A 100 -4.94 8.22 17.82
CA GLY A 100 -5.67 7.00 17.54
C GLY A 100 -4.74 5.81 17.37
N ASN A 101 -5.29 4.64 17.06
CA ASN A 101 -4.50 3.42 16.84
C ASN A 101 -3.78 3.44 15.49
N TRP A 102 -4.19 4.34 14.60
CA TRP A 102 -3.67 4.49 13.24
C TRP A 102 -2.15 4.57 13.16
N ALA A 103 -1.49 5.32 14.06
CA ALA A 103 -0.04 5.50 14.01
C ALA A 103 0.69 4.18 14.30
N SER A 104 0.24 3.45 15.33
CA SER A 104 0.77 2.12 15.64
C SER A 104 0.50 1.13 14.50
N MET A 105 -0.71 1.18 13.93
CA MET A 105 -1.09 0.36 12.78
C MET A 105 -0.16 0.58 11.58
N LEU A 106 0.12 1.84 11.21
CA LEU A 106 1.04 2.15 10.11
C LEU A 106 2.46 1.61 10.36
N VAL A 107 2.98 1.79 11.58
CA VAL A 107 4.32 1.27 11.94
C VAL A 107 4.36 -0.25 11.87
N GLN A 108 3.34 -0.94 12.38
CA GLN A 108 3.25 -2.39 12.35
C GLN A 108 3.12 -2.94 10.93
N LEU A 109 2.27 -2.32 10.09
CA LEU A 109 2.14 -2.68 8.68
C LEU A 109 3.45 -2.48 7.92
N PHE A 110 4.15 -1.38 8.17
CA PHE A 110 5.45 -1.11 7.55
C PHE A 110 6.48 -2.18 7.94
N ALA A 111 6.59 -2.51 9.23
CA ALA A 111 7.49 -3.56 9.71
C ALA A 111 7.16 -4.93 9.11
N LYS A 112 5.87 -5.31 9.05
CA LYS A 112 5.43 -6.55 8.41
C LYS A 112 5.79 -6.58 6.92
N LYS A 113 5.58 -5.47 6.20
CA LYS A 113 5.92 -5.36 4.78
C LYS A 113 7.43 -5.57 4.55
N GLN A 114 8.27 -4.99 5.39
CA GLN A 114 9.72 -5.17 5.31
C GLN A 114 10.13 -6.62 5.55
N LEU A 115 9.59 -7.27 6.60
CA LEU A 115 9.86 -8.68 6.89
C LEU A 115 9.42 -9.61 5.75
N GLU A 116 8.28 -9.36 5.13
CA GLU A 116 7.82 -10.18 3.99
C GLU A 116 8.69 -9.99 2.75
N SER A 117 9.21 -8.78 2.52
CA SER A 117 10.18 -8.51 1.45
C SER A 117 11.49 -9.27 1.65
N GLU A 118 12.00 -9.29 2.88
CA GLU A 118 13.21 -10.01 3.25
C GLU A 118 13.04 -11.53 3.08
N LYS A 119 11.92 -12.09 3.54
CA LYS A 119 11.59 -13.52 3.33
C LYS A 119 11.49 -13.87 1.86
N SER A 120 10.85 -13.02 1.05
CA SER A 120 10.73 -13.24 -0.40
C SER A 120 12.12 -13.30 -1.06
N SER A 121 12.99 -12.36 -0.68
CA SER A 121 14.38 -12.31 -1.16
C SER A 121 15.19 -13.54 -0.74
N ALA A 122 15.03 -14.00 0.51
CA ALA A 122 15.69 -15.19 1.01
C ALA A 122 15.22 -16.46 0.27
N ASN A 123 13.91 -16.60 0.05
CA ASN A 123 13.33 -17.72 -0.70
C ASN A 123 13.83 -17.74 -2.15
N PHE A 124 13.94 -16.57 -2.79
CA PHE A 124 14.50 -16.45 -4.14
C PHE A 124 15.97 -16.90 -4.18
N ARG A 125 16.80 -16.44 -3.24
CA ARG A 125 18.21 -16.87 -3.13
C ARG A 125 18.34 -18.38 -2.91
N ALA A 126 17.49 -18.95 -2.05
CA ALA A 126 17.49 -20.39 -1.78
C ALA A 126 17.12 -21.20 -3.03
N ARG A 127 16.12 -20.76 -3.81
CA ARG A 127 15.77 -21.38 -5.10
C ARG A 127 16.91 -21.31 -6.10
N MET A 128 17.51 -20.13 -6.29
CA MET A 128 18.67 -19.96 -7.18
C MET A 128 19.84 -20.87 -6.79
N ALA A 129 20.12 -21.01 -5.49
CA ALA A 129 21.17 -21.91 -5.01
C ALA A 129 20.83 -23.40 -5.26
N SER A 130 19.57 -23.78 -5.17
CA SER A 130 19.10 -25.14 -5.49
C SER A 130 19.23 -25.45 -6.98
N ASP A 131 18.80 -24.53 -7.85
CA ASP A 131 18.87 -24.68 -9.30
C ASP A 131 20.31 -24.79 -9.79
N ILE A 132 21.22 -23.99 -9.20
CA ILE A 132 22.67 -24.08 -9.45
C ILE A 132 23.18 -25.47 -9.07
N LYS A 133 22.89 -25.96 -7.85
CA LYS A 133 23.32 -27.29 -7.42
C LYS A 133 22.81 -28.40 -8.33
N GLN A 134 21.58 -28.30 -8.81
CA GLN A 134 20.99 -29.30 -9.69
C GLN A 134 21.66 -29.33 -11.07
N ARG A 135 22.01 -28.17 -11.62
CA ARG A 135 22.75 -28.07 -12.90
C ARG A 135 24.19 -28.57 -12.85
N PHE A 136 24.81 -28.58 -11.67
CA PHE A 136 26.17 -29.10 -11.48
C PHE A 136 26.18 -30.58 -11.01
N ALA A 137 25.01 -31.20 -10.89
CA ALA A 137 24.85 -32.62 -10.56
C ALA A 137 24.48 -33.48 -11.79
N GLU A 138 24.29 -32.85 -12.96
CA GLU A 138 24.22 -33.48 -14.30
C GLU A 138 25.58 -33.40 -15.00
#